data_AF-A0A2U3QX53-F1
#
_entry.id   AF-A0A2U3QX53-F1
#
_cell.length_a   1.000
_cell.length_b   1.000
_cell.length_c   1.000
_cell.angle_alpha   90.00
_cell.angle_beta   90.00
_cell.angle_gamma   90.00
#
_symmetry.space_group_name_H-M   'P 1'
#
loop_
_entity.id
_entity.type
_entity.pdbx_description
1 polymer ?
#
loop_
_entity_poly.entity_id
_entity_poly.type
_entity_poly.pdbx_seq_one_letter_code
_entity_poly.pdbx_strand_id
1 'polypeptide(L)'
;MAIQFTRIEFLSRSKGGDSCRKAAYNARTIVKNKQTGIKYNFSRKQDNVYHTVLIPDYVKQEFKNIQTLMNEVERTAKKDNSQLLKDIV
;
A
#
# COMPACT_ATOMS: atom_id res chain seq x y z
N MET A 1 11.27 -29.02 7.68
CA MET A 1 11.60 -28.74 6.26
C MET A 1 11.58 -27.24 6.07
N ALA A 2 12.70 -26.63 5.68
CA ALA A 2 12.76 -25.20 5.37
C ALA A 2 12.52 -25.03 3.87
N ILE A 3 11.61 -24.14 3.49
CA ILE A 3 11.28 -23.83 2.09
C ILE A 3 11.58 -22.36 1.88
N GLN A 4 12.40 -22.05 0.86
CA GLN A 4 12.59 -20.68 0.41
C GLN A 4 11.44 -20.29 -0.53
N PHE A 5 10.84 -19.14 -0.29
CA PHE A 5 9.76 -18.60 -1.11
C PHE A 5 10.02 -17.13 -1.41
N THR A 6 9.74 -16.72 -2.64
CA THR A 6 9.74 -15.31 -3.04
C THR A 6 8.75 -15.11 -4.18
N ARG A 7 7.92 -14.08 -4.09
CA ARG A 7 6.95 -13.68 -5.10
C ARG A 7 7.07 -12.19 -5.36
N ILE A 8 7.14 -11.82 -6.65
CA ILE A 8 7.24 -10.42 -7.09
C ILE A 8 6.10 -10.13 -8.05
N GLU A 9 5.29 -9.13 -7.74
CA GLU A 9 4.11 -8.76 -8.55
C GLU A 9 3.97 -7.24 -8.66
N PHE A 10 3.40 -6.76 -9.75
CA PHE A 10 2.93 -5.38 -9.86
C PHE A 10 1.47 -5.30 -9.44
N LEU A 11 1.15 -4.38 -8.53
CA LEU A 11 -0.22 -3.98 -8.28
C LEU A 11 -0.66 -3.02 -9.38
N SER A 12 -1.52 -3.48 -10.29
CA SER A 12 -2.05 -2.65 -11.38
C SER A 12 -3.52 -2.34 -11.20
N ARG A 13 -3.92 -1.11 -11.58
CA ARG A 13 -5.31 -0.66 -11.51
C ARG A 13 -6.22 -1.43 -12.48
N SER A 14 -5.70 -1.85 -13.64
CA SER A 14 -6.39 -2.72 -14.61
C SER A 14 -6.85 -4.08 -14.05
N LYS A 15 -6.23 -4.55 -12.96
CA LYS A 15 -6.60 -5.79 -12.26
C LYS A 15 -7.42 -5.54 -10.99
N GLY A 16 -7.99 -4.35 -10.82
CA GLY A 16 -8.65 -3.93 -9.57
C GLY A 16 -7.68 -3.66 -8.42
N GLY A 17 -6.43 -3.34 -8.74
CA GLY A 17 -5.43 -2.92 -7.76
C GLY A 17 -5.72 -1.55 -7.18
N ASP A 18 -5.55 -1.41 -5.88
CA ASP A 18 -5.66 -0.15 -5.14
C ASP A 18 -4.56 -0.13 -4.06
N SER A 19 -3.70 0.88 -4.11
CA SER A 19 -2.54 0.99 -3.22
C SER A 19 -2.97 1.26 -1.78
N CYS A 20 -4.00 2.08 -1.58
CA CYS A 20 -4.59 2.35 -0.26
C CYS A 20 -5.17 1.07 0.36
N ARG A 21 -5.85 0.23 -0.43
CA ARG A 21 -6.37 -1.07 0.03
C ARG A 21 -5.25 -2.01 0.46
N LYS A 22 -4.22 -2.17 -0.37
CA LYS A 22 -3.08 -3.06 -0.11
C LYS A 22 -2.34 -2.61 1.16
N ALA A 23 -2.11 -1.31 1.29
CA ALA A 23 -1.43 -0.74 2.45
C ALA A 23 -2.26 -0.85 3.73
N ALA A 24 -3.56 -0.58 3.68
CA ALA A 24 -4.46 -0.77 4.83
C ALA A 24 -4.43 -2.22 5.31
N TYR A 25 -4.46 -3.17 4.37
CA TYR A 25 -4.35 -4.59 4.66
C TYR A 25 -3.02 -4.86 5.35
N ASN A 26 -1.89 -4.62 4.70
CA ASN A 26 -0.55 -4.94 5.23
C ASN A 26 -0.28 -4.29 6.59
N ALA A 27 -0.68 -3.02 6.78
CA ALA A 27 -0.47 -2.28 8.02
C ALA A 27 -1.51 -2.57 9.12
N ARG A 28 -2.55 -3.37 8.82
CA ARG A 28 -3.70 -3.62 9.71
C ARG A 28 -4.31 -2.33 10.25
N THR A 29 -4.55 -1.38 9.35
CA THR A 29 -5.02 -0.04 9.71
C THR A 29 -6.19 0.39 8.85
N ILE A 30 -6.61 1.63 9.06
CA ILE A 30 -7.66 2.31 8.32
C ILE A 30 -7.00 3.29 7.34
N VAL A 31 -7.27 3.12 6.05
CA VAL A 31 -6.78 4.02 4.99
C VAL A 31 -7.98 4.41 4.12
N LYS A 32 -8.08 5.70 3.80
CA LYS A 32 -9.11 6.23 2.90
C LYS A 32 -8.44 6.60 1.59
N ASN A 33 -8.93 6.03 0.50
CA ASN A 33 -8.57 6.48 -0.83
C ASN A 33 -9.32 7.80 -1.13
N LYS A 34 -8.58 8.88 -1.37
CA LYS A 34 -9.13 10.21 -1.63
C LYS A 34 -9.79 10.33 -3.00
N GLN A 35 -9.35 9.54 -4.00
CA GLN A 35 -9.93 9.58 -5.35
C GLN A 35 -11.28 8.87 -5.41
N THR A 36 -11.36 7.67 -4.83
CA THR A 36 -12.57 6.84 -4.87
C THR A 36 -13.50 7.11 -3.69
N GLY A 37 -13.02 7.77 -2.64
CA GLY A 37 -13.74 8.00 -1.39
C GLY A 37 -13.85 6.78 -0.48
N ILE A 38 -13.39 5.61 -0.93
CA ILE A 38 -13.51 4.34 -0.21
C ILE A 38 -12.62 4.34 1.03
N LYS A 39 -13.18 3.91 2.17
CA LYS A 39 -12.47 3.72 3.43
C LYS A 39 -12.23 2.24 3.67
N TYR A 40 -10.98 1.81 3.52
CA TYR A 40 -10.54 0.44 3.83
C TYR A 40 -10.24 0.32 5.33
N ASN A 41 -10.84 -0.66 5.99
CA ASN A 41 -10.63 -0.91 7.41
C ASN A 41 -10.20 -2.36 7.65
N PHE A 42 -8.93 -2.55 7.99
CA PHE A 42 -8.38 -3.85 8.37
C PHE A 42 -7.85 -3.87 9.81
N SER A 43 -8.24 -2.91 10.65
CA SER A 43 -7.78 -2.81 12.05
C SER A 43 -8.25 -3.96 12.95
N ARG A 44 -9.26 -4.72 12.49
CA ARG A 44 -9.77 -5.90 13.21
C ARG A 44 -8.87 -7.13 13.09
N LYS A 45 -7.96 -7.16 12.12
CA LYS A 45 -6.99 -8.25 11.93
C LYS A 45 -5.75 -7.98 12.79
N GLN A 46 -5.45 -8.87 13.74
CA GLN A 46 -4.39 -8.70 14.75
C GLN A 46 -3.24 -9.70 14.60
N ASP A 47 -3.07 -10.30 13.41
CA ASP A 47 -2.02 -11.27 13.08
C ASP A 47 -0.68 -10.61 12.71
N ASN A 48 -0.63 -9.29 12.63
CA ASN A 48 0.57 -8.57 12.21
C ASN A 48 1.50 -8.28 13.39
N VAL A 49 2.73 -8.78 13.31
CA VAL A 49 3.75 -8.64 14.38
C VAL A 49 4.52 -7.33 14.25
N TYR A 50 4.74 -6.85 13.03
CA TYR A 50 5.55 -5.67 12.77
C TYR A 50 5.15 -4.96 11.47
N HIS A 51 5.14 -3.64 11.50
CA HIS A 51 4.96 -2.82 10.31
C HIS A 51 5.72 -1.51 10.45
N THR A 52 6.47 -1.14 9.41
CA THR A 52 7.17 0.13 9.33
C THR A 52 7.18 0.67 7.91
N VAL A 53 7.22 1.99 7.77
CA VAL A 53 7.41 2.67 6.49
C VAL A 53 8.82 3.23 6.47
N LEU A 54 9.65 2.69 5.59
CA LEU A 54 11.01 3.17 5.38
C LEU A 54 10.99 4.22 4.27
N ILE A 55 11.57 5.39 4.54
CA ILE A 55 11.75 6.47 3.57
C ILE A 55 13.20 6.93 3.59
N PRO A 56 13.76 7.39 2.44
CA PRO A 56 15.08 8.00 2.42
C PRO A 56 15.14 9.28 3.25
N ASP A 57 16.32 9.60 3.79
CA ASP A 57 16.51 10.75 4.70
C ASP A 57 16.21 12.10 4.05
N TYR A 58 16.42 12.21 2.74
CA TYR A 58 16.14 13.42 1.97
C TYR A 58 14.65 13.62 1.63
N VAL A 59 13.79 12.65 1.94
CA VAL A 59 12.35 12.71 1.63
C VAL A 59 11.59 13.35 2.79
N LYS A 60 10.52 14.08 2.45
CA LYS A 60 9.62 14.68 3.44
C LYS A 60 9.08 13.61 4.40
N GLN A 61 9.22 13.86 5.70
CA GLN A 61 8.85 12.89 6.72
C GLN A 61 7.34 12.63 6.82
N GLU A 62 6.51 13.47 6.21
CA GLU A 62 5.06 13.25 6.07
C GLU A 62 4.71 11.92 5.37
N PHE A 63 5.62 11.42 4.51
CA PHE A 63 5.47 10.15 3.81
C PHE A 63 5.65 8.93 4.71
N LYS A 64 6.12 9.08 5.97
CA LYS A 64 6.05 8.00 6.97
C LYS A 64 4.61 7.60 7.28
N ASN A 65 3.66 8.51 7.10
CA ASN A 65 2.25 8.17 7.23
C ASN A 65 1.76 7.45 5.97
N ILE A 66 1.33 6.19 6.13
CA ILE A 66 0.87 5.34 5.04
C ILE A 66 -0.35 5.92 4.29
N GLN A 67 -1.23 6.65 4.99
CA GLN A 67 -2.37 7.35 4.41
C GLN A 67 -1.88 8.39 3.40
N THR A 68 -0.87 9.19 3.78
CA THR A 68 -0.31 10.23 2.92
C THR A 68 0.42 9.60 1.75
N LEU A 69 1.31 8.65 2.00
CA LEU A 69 2.12 8.00 0.97
C LEU A 69 1.27 7.35 -0.13
N MET A 70 0.30 6.53 0.25
CA MET A 70 -0.49 5.77 -0.73
C MET A 70 -1.46 6.66 -1.49
N ASN A 71 -2.01 7.70 -0.87
CA ASN A 71 -2.80 8.68 -1.61
C ASN A 71 -1.98 9.47 -2.62
N GLU A 72 -0.70 9.75 -2.32
CA GLU A 72 0.20 10.40 -3.29
C GLU A 72 0.58 9.47 -4.45
N VAL A 73 0.72 8.17 -4.20
CA VAL A 73 0.84 7.14 -5.26
C VAL A 73 -0.40 7.15 -6.15
N GLU A 74 -1.60 7.07 -5.57
CA GLU A 74 -2.85 7.12 -6.33
C GLU A 74 -2.94 8.42 -7.15
N ARG A 75 -2.61 9.57 -6.55
CA ARG A 75 -2.65 10.90 -7.22
C ARG A 75 -1.73 10.97 -8.43
N THR A 76 -0.56 10.33 -8.36
CA THR A 76 0.44 10.36 -9.43
C THR A 76 0.08 9.41 -10.58
N ALA A 77 -0.56 8.28 -10.26
CA ALA A 77 -1.00 7.28 -11.23
C ALA A 77 -2.33 7.67 -11.91
N LYS A 78 -2.24 8.42 -13.01
CA LYS A 78 -3.41 9.01 -13.70
C LYS A 78 -4.13 8.07 -14.66
N LYS A 79 -3.46 7.03 -15.20
CA LYS A 79 -4.06 6.11 -16.17
C LYS A 79 -4.83 4.99 -15.47
N ASP A 80 -5.91 4.55 -16.08
CA ASP A 80 -6.73 3.40 -15.66
C ASP A 80 -5.95 2.08 -15.60
N ASN A 81 -4.91 1.93 -16.41
CA ASN A 81 -4.03 0.76 -16.44
C ASN A 81 -2.68 0.96 -15.70
N SER A 82 -2.54 2.02 -14.90
CA SER A 82 -1.29 2.31 -14.19
C SER A 82 -0.85 1.17 -13.27
N GLN A 83 0.46 0.94 -13.21
CA GLN A 83 1.09 0.16 -12.17
C GLN A 83 1.34 1.07 -10.96
N LEU A 84 0.83 0.69 -9.79
CA LEU A 84 0.83 1.52 -8.58
C LEU A 84 2.04 1.26 -7.70
N LEU A 85 2.35 -0.02 -7.48
CA LEU A 85 3.44 -0.46 -6.61
C LEU A 85 3.96 -1.83 -7.02
N LYS A 86 5.18 -2.12 -6.59
CA LYS A 86 5.80 -3.45 -6.68
C LYS A 86 5.64 -4.14 -5.33
N ASP A 87 4.93 -5.26 -5.32
CA ASP A 87 4.69 -6.11 -4.16
C ASP A 87 5.73 -7.23 -4.14
N ILE A 88 6.36 -7.43 -2.99
CA ILE A 88 7.40 -8.44 -2.78
C ILE A 88 7.05 -9.19 -1.48
N VAL A 89 6.91 -10.51 -1.56
CA VAL A 89 6.61 -11.41 -0.44
C VAL A 89 7.61 -12.56 -0.44
#